data_AF-A0A4R7RMS9-F1
#
_entry.id   AF-A0A4R7RMS9-F1
#
_cell.length_a   1.000
_cell.length_b   1.000
_cell.length_c   1.000
_cell.angle_alpha   90.00
_cell.angle_beta   90.00
_cell.angle_gamma   90.00
#
_symmetry.space_group_name_H-M   'P 1'
#
loop_
_entity.id
_entity.type
_entity.pdbx_description
1 polymer ?
#
loop_
_entity_poly.entity_id
_entity_poly.type
_entity_poly.pdbx_seq_one_letter_code
_entity_poly.pdbx_strand_id
1 'polypeptide(L)'
;MRFLPLLFCLVITVPLFSREVSSKPLRLSKGGTAEQPFVFDGKGMVIDLGIDITDRAWKKDGDIWTSPGPVTEGELIAEGQHTGLFLDEVPVTLARDPVAERARRAVGKKGYAYHPPSLLKPGQMGCLEDGSLYFRWPASKKPGQASIILPSRKSTSGVTIACSHIIVKNITAMHAGNDGFNIHGSWKGIRLENIRALSNADEGISAHDDVQMQVDGAEIAWNGSSVGGVADVDRSTTLYTNCQVHDNVGAAFKFFGRSHSVTDTLIYNQTTDFTLGKETEFKQDRIERR
;
A
#
# COMPACT_ATOMS: atom_id res chain seq x y z
N MET A 1 -63.20 30.43 -1.39
CA MET A 1 -62.52 29.28 -2.02
C MET A 1 -61.08 29.68 -2.29
N ARG A 2 -60.10 29.15 -1.54
CA ARG A 2 -58.67 29.40 -1.75
C ARG A 2 -58.02 28.11 -2.24
N PHE A 3 -57.44 28.14 -3.43
CA PHE A 3 -56.64 27.07 -4.02
C PHE A 3 -55.23 27.11 -3.44
N LEU A 4 -54.72 25.96 -3.00
CA LEU A 4 -53.33 25.74 -2.63
C LEU A 4 -52.71 24.82 -3.73
N PRO A 5 -51.58 25.18 -4.37
CA PRO A 5 -50.95 24.28 -5.34
C PRO A 5 -50.07 23.28 -4.59
N LEU A 6 -50.29 21.99 -4.85
CA LEU A 6 -49.43 20.91 -4.39
C LEU A 6 -48.16 20.90 -5.25
N LEU A 7 -47.01 21.22 -4.63
CA LEU A 7 -45.70 21.10 -5.26
C LEU A 7 -45.25 19.63 -5.16
N PHE A 8 -45.25 18.91 -6.28
CA PHE A 8 -44.66 17.57 -6.36
C PHE A 8 -43.14 17.69 -6.44
N CYS A 9 -42.44 17.43 -5.33
CA CYS A 9 -41.01 17.20 -5.34
C CYS A 9 -40.72 15.83 -5.95
N LEU A 10 -40.19 15.82 -7.17
CA LEU A 10 -39.64 14.64 -7.82
C LEU A 10 -38.32 14.29 -7.13
N VAL A 11 -38.33 13.27 -6.26
CA VAL A 11 -37.10 12.71 -5.68
C VAL A 11 -36.42 11.88 -6.77
N ILE A 12 -35.36 12.44 -7.37
CA ILE A 12 -34.47 11.69 -8.26
C ILE A 12 -33.59 10.82 -7.36
N THR A 13 -33.98 9.56 -7.18
CA THR A 13 -33.12 8.53 -6.58
C THR A 13 -32.01 8.21 -7.57
N VAL A 14 -30.82 8.78 -7.36
CA VAL A 14 -29.60 8.33 -8.05
C VAL A 14 -29.30 6.93 -7.53
N PRO A 15 -29.17 5.91 -8.39
CA PRO A 15 -28.82 4.57 -7.92
C PRO A 15 -27.43 4.62 -7.27
N LEU A 16 -27.35 4.20 -6.01
CA LEU A 16 -26.08 3.83 -5.39
C LEU A 16 -25.53 2.65 -6.19
N PHE A 17 -24.62 2.93 -7.14
CA PHE A 17 -23.82 1.87 -7.73
C PHE A 17 -22.96 1.29 -6.61
N SER A 18 -23.27 0.06 -6.20
CA SER A 18 -22.41 -0.73 -5.32
C SER A 18 -21.04 -0.83 -5.99
N ARG A 19 -20.03 -0.30 -5.32
CA ARG A 19 -18.63 -0.38 -5.74
C ARG A 19 -18.25 -1.86 -5.83
N GLU A 20 -17.71 -2.31 -6.96
CA GLU A 20 -17.25 -3.71 -7.08
C GLU A 20 -16.05 -3.91 -6.15
N VAL A 21 -16.10 -4.93 -5.29
CA VAL A 21 -15.00 -5.34 -4.42
C VAL A 21 -14.52 -6.73 -4.86
N SER A 22 -13.28 -6.80 -5.32
CA SER A 22 -12.60 -8.04 -5.70
C SER A 22 -11.63 -8.46 -4.60
N SER A 23 -11.75 -9.71 -4.15
CA SER A 23 -10.78 -10.35 -3.26
C SER A 23 -9.68 -11.10 -4.03
N LYS A 24 -9.53 -10.82 -5.33
CA LYS A 24 -8.57 -11.46 -6.23
C LYS A 24 -7.65 -10.40 -6.85
N PRO A 25 -6.35 -10.70 -6.97
CA PRO A 25 -5.41 -9.81 -7.65
C PRO A 25 -5.78 -9.67 -9.13
N LEU A 26 -5.48 -8.52 -9.70
CA LEU A 26 -5.71 -8.21 -11.11
C LEU A 26 -4.39 -8.25 -11.87
N ARG A 27 -4.33 -9.07 -12.92
CA ARG A 27 -3.18 -9.10 -13.85
C ARG A 27 -3.58 -8.57 -15.22
N LEU A 28 -2.93 -7.48 -15.64
CA LEU A 28 -3.15 -6.83 -16.92
C LEU A 28 -1.97 -7.12 -17.85
N SER A 29 -2.18 -8.01 -18.83
CA SER A 29 -1.15 -8.42 -19.79
C SER A 29 -1.51 -8.09 -21.24
N LYS A 30 -2.62 -7.37 -21.46
CA LYS A 30 -3.07 -6.94 -22.79
C LYS A 30 -2.84 -5.45 -22.95
N GLY A 31 -1.97 -5.10 -23.89
CA GLY A 31 -1.66 -3.73 -24.28
C GLY A 31 -2.26 -3.33 -25.62
N GLY A 32 -2.16 -2.04 -25.95
CA GLY A 32 -2.49 -1.48 -27.26
C GLY A 32 -1.26 -1.00 -28.03
N THR A 33 -1.42 0.07 -28.80
CA THR A 33 -0.30 0.81 -29.44
C THR A 33 -0.17 2.21 -28.85
N ALA A 34 0.88 2.95 -29.21
CA ALA A 34 1.04 4.33 -28.74
C ALA A 34 -0.14 5.24 -29.15
N GLU A 35 -0.71 5.01 -30.34
CA GLU A 35 -1.83 5.77 -30.90
C GLU A 35 -3.19 5.28 -30.39
N GLN A 36 -3.28 4.00 -30.05
CA GLN A 36 -4.50 3.34 -29.57
C GLN A 36 -4.18 2.47 -28.35
N PRO A 37 -3.93 3.09 -27.19
CA PRO A 37 -3.65 2.34 -25.98
C PRO A 37 -4.88 1.52 -25.55
N PHE A 38 -4.63 0.37 -24.95
CA PHE A 38 -5.70 -0.39 -24.31
C PHE A 38 -6.19 0.38 -23.08
N VAL A 39 -7.49 0.47 -22.86
CA VAL A 39 -8.06 1.16 -21.69
C VAL A 39 -8.73 0.14 -20.78
N PHE A 40 -8.20 0.01 -19.57
CA PHE A 40 -8.84 -0.69 -18.47
C PHE A 40 -9.44 0.34 -17.51
N ASP A 41 -10.77 0.50 -17.56
CA ASP A 41 -11.51 1.33 -16.61
C ASP A 41 -12.14 0.42 -15.55
N GLY A 42 -11.62 0.51 -14.32
CA GLY A 42 -12.13 -0.23 -13.17
C GLY A 42 -13.50 0.25 -12.69
N LYS A 43 -14.00 1.40 -13.18
CA LYS A 43 -15.30 1.98 -12.80
C LYS A 43 -15.48 2.12 -11.28
N GLY A 44 -14.38 2.43 -10.60
CA GLY A 44 -14.33 2.54 -9.16
C GLY A 44 -14.07 1.22 -8.43
N MET A 45 -13.74 0.12 -9.10
CA MET A 45 -13.42 -1.16 -8.45
C MET A 45 -12.42 -1.02 -7.30
N VAL A 46 -12.65 -1.77 -6.23
CA VAL A 46 -11.71 -1.99 -5.13
C VAL A 46 -11.17 -3.41 -5.24
N ILE A 47 -9.86 -3.56 -5.29
CA ILE A 47 -9.17 -4.83 -5.09
C ILE A 47 -8.68 -4.80 -3.65
N ASP A 48 -9.36 -5.54 -2.77
CA ASP A 48 -9.01 -5.66 -1.36
C ASP A 48 -8.62 -7.11 -1.08
N LEU A 49 -7.34 -7.33 -0.83
CA LEU A 49 -6.78 -8.66 -0.61
C LEU A 49 -6.61 -8.98 0.89
N GLY A 50 -7.18 -8.15 1.76
CA GLY A 50 -7.03 -8.25 3.20
C GLY A 50 -7.74 -9.45 3.81
N ILE A 51 -7.18 -9.95 4.89
CA ILE A 51 -7.78 -11.00 5.72
C ILE A 51 -8.12 -10.38 7.07
N ASP A 52 -9.40 -10.23 7.35
CA ASP A 52 -9.88 -9.70 8.63
C ASP A 52 -9.70 -10.74 9.74
N ILE A 53 -8.90 -10.38 10.74
CA ILE A 53 -8.62 -11.18 11.94
C ILE A 53 -9.03 -10.46 13.23
N THR A 54 -9.92 -9.47 13.13
CA THR A 54 -10.38 -8.64 14.25
C THR A 54 -10.95 -9.48 15.39
N ASP A 55 -11.83 -10.43 15.07
CA ASP A 55 -12.60 -11.21 16.05
C ASP A 55 -11.86 -12.38 16.68
N ARG A 56 -10.54 -12.51 16.45
CA ARG A 56 -9.75 -13.54 17.13
C ARG A 56 -9.78 -13.33 18.66
N ALA A 57 -9.60 -14.42 19.41
CA ALA A 57 -9.54 -14.39 20.87
C ALA A 57 -8.20 -13.82 21.37
N TRP A 58 -7.96 -12.53 21.12
CA TRP A 58 -6.73 -11.83 21.48
C TRP A 58 -6.49 -11.86 23.00
N LYS A 59 -5.28 -12.24 23.40
CA LYS A 59 -4.78 -11.98 24.75
C LYS A 59 -4.39 -10.51 24.83
N LYS A 60 -5.04 -9.76 25.72
CA LYS A 60 -4.90 -8.31 25.86
C LYS A 60 -4.13 -7.99 27.13
N ASP A 61 -3.04 -7.25 27.01
CA ASP A 61 -2.26 -6.71 28.13
C ASP A 61 -2.01 -5.22 27.86
N GLY A 62 -2.90 -4.37 28.36
CA GLY A 62 -2.92 -2.95 28.04
C GLY A 62 -3.05 -2.69 26.52
N ASP A 63 -2.05 -2.03 25.95
CA ASP A 63 -1.92 -1.71 24.53
C ASP A 63 -1.18 -2.79 23.73
N ILE A 64 -0.82 -3.92 24.34
CA ILE A 64 -0.19 -5.06 23.66
C ILE A 64 -1.21 -6.17 23.50
N TRP A 65 -1.41 -6.60 22.26
CA TRP A 65 -2.31 -7.70 21.92
C TRP A 65 -1.49 -8.85 21.33
N THR A 66 -1.81 -10.08 21.72
CA THR A 66 -1.12 -11.29 21.27
C THR A 66 -2.14 -12.32 20.81
N SER A 67 -1.90 -12.96 19.66
CA SER A 67 -2.77 -14.02 19.17
C SER A 67 -2.69 -15.24 20.09
N PRO A 68 -3.78 -16.01 20.24
CA PRO A 68 -3.80 -17.19 21.11
C PRO A 68 -3.00 -18.38 20.54
N GLY A 69 -2.44 -18.23 19.34
CA GLY A 69 -1.71 -19.23 18.58
C GLY A 69 -1.25 -18.68 17.23
N PRO A 70 -0.67 -19.54 16.39
CA PRO A 70 -0.13 -19.13 15.09
C PRO A 70 -1.22 -18.58 14.18
N VAL A 71 -0.87 -17.58 13.37
CA VAL A 71 -1.77 -17.07 12.34
C VAL A 71 -1.26 -17.55 10.98
N THR A 72 -1.99 -18.52 10.43
CA THR A 72 -1.62 -19.23 9.19
C THR A 72 -2.30 -18.65 7.95
N GLU A 73 -3.19 -17.68 8.13
CA GLU A 73 -3.94 -17.02 7.08
C GLU A 73 -3.10 -15.87 6.53
N GLY A 74 -2.36 -16.13 5.45
CA GLY A 74 -1.32 -15.24 4.94
C GLY A 74 0.02 -15.58 5.59
N GLU A 75 1.01 -15.99 4.78
CA GLU A 75 2.38 -16.10 5.30
C GLU A 75 2.84 -14.70 5.72
N LEU A 76 3.07 -14.50 7.02
CA LEU A 76 3.61 -13.25 7.53
C LEU A 76 4.88 -12.91 6.77
N ILE A 77 4.92 -11.71 6.19
CA ILE A 77 6.06 -11.27 5.39
C ILE A 77 7.21 -11.01 6.35
N ALA A 78 8.08 -11.99 6.52
CA ALA A 78 9.13 -11.92 7.53
C ALA A 78 10.25 -10.90 7.20
N GLU A 79 10.17 -10.26 6.03
CA GLU A 79 11.13 -9.28 5.55
C GLU A 79 10.79 -7.90 6.09
N GLY A 80 11.69 -7.34 6.92
CA GLY A 80 11.50 -6.05 7.59
C GLY A 80 11.38 -4.81 6.68
N GLN A 81 11.29 -5.00 5.36
CA GLN A 81 10.83 -3.96 4.45
C GLN A 81 9.32 -3.75 4.53
N HIS A 82 8.54 -4.79 4.85
CA HIS A 82 7.08 -4.78 4.73
C HIS A 82 6.40 -4.57 6.10
N THR A 83 5.17 -4.09 6.06
CA THR A 83 4.29 -4.12 7.24
C THR A 83 3.75 -5.53 7.46
N GLY A 84 3.52 -5.91 8.73
CA GLY A 84 3.02 -7.26 9.03
C GLY A 84 1.50 -7.33 9.17
N LEU A 85 0.85 -6.21 9.55
CA LEU A 85 -0.61 -6.08 9.61
C LEU A 85 -1.03 -4.62 9.52
N PHE A 86 -2.34 -4.38 9.43
CA PHE A 86 -2.96 -3.06 9.48
C PHE A 86 -4.00 -2.99 10.60
N LEU A 87 -4.13 -1.80 11.19
CA LEU A 87 -5.20 -1.44 12.12
C LEU A 87 -6.08 -0.37 11.48
N ASP A 88 -7.25 -0.79 10.99
CA ASP A 88 -7.93 -0.15 9.86
C ASP A 88 -6.92 0.02 8.70
N GLU A 89 -6.62 1.25 8.29
CA GLU A 89 -5.63 1.53 7.25
C GLU A 89 -4.19 1.56 7.79
N VAL A 90 -3.98 1.75 9.09
CA VAL A 90 -2.68 2.13 9.66
C VAL A 90 -1.72 0.94 9.70
N PRO A 91 -0.54 1.01 9.06
CA PRO A 91 0.43 -0.09 9.05
C PRO A 91 1.08 -0.28 10.43
N VAL A 92 1.23 -1.55 10.83
CA VAL A 92 1.96 -1.97 12.02
C VAL A 92 3.22 -2.73 11.62
N THR A 93 4.36 -2.10 11.88
CA THR A 93 5.67 -2.49 11.31
C THR A 93 6.39 -3.55 12.12
N LEU A 94 7.18 -4.39 11.45
CA LEU A 94 7.96 -5.44 12.10
C LEU A 94 9.18 -4.86 12.85
N ALA A 95 9.19 -5.01 14.17
CA ALA A 95 10.31 -4.60 15.03
C ALA A 95 11.36 -5.71 15.12
N ARG A 96 12.23 -5.79 14.11
CA ARG A 96 13.35 -6.75 14.10
C ARG A 96 14.38 -6.42 15.17
N ASP A 97 15.01 -7.46 15.72
CA ASP A 97 16.12 -7.38 16.68
C ASP A 97 17.42 -7.90 16.05
N PRO A 98 18.25 -7.04 15.44
CA PRO A 98 19.48 -7.46 14.77
C PRO A 98 20.50 -8.10 15.72
N VAL A 99 20.47 -7.77 17.01
CA VAL A 99 21.38 -8.35 18.02
C VAL A 99 20.98 -9.80 18.27
N ALA A 100 19.70 -10.05 18.55
CA ALA A 100 19.18 -11.39 18.73
C ALA A 100 19.29 -12.24 17.46
N GLU A 101 19.08 -11.65 16.28
CA GLU A 101 19.29 -12.32 14.99
C GLU A 101 20.74 -12.78 14.81
N ARG A 102 21.72 -11.94 15.12
CA ARG A 102 23.14 -12.32 15.05
C ARG A 102 23.46 -13.46 16.02
N ALA A 103 22.92 -13.41 17.23
CA ALA A 103 23.10 -14.49 18.21
C ALA A 103 22.49 -15.82 17.73
N ARG A 104 21.29 -15.79 17.12
CA ARG A 104 20.66 -16.98 16.50
C ARG A 104 21.53 -17.57 15.39
N ARG A 105 22.05 -16.70 14.50
CA ARG A 105 22.93 -17.14 13.40
C ARG A 105 24.21 -17.79 13.91
N ALA A 106 24.79 -17.29 15.00
CA ALA A 106 25.99 -17.85 15.62
C ALA A 106 25.81 -19.30 16.12
N VAL A 107 24.57 -19.70 16.45
CA VAL A 107 24.23 -21.07 16.87
C VAL A 107 23.53 -21.88 15.76
N GLY A 108 23.66 -21.46 14.50
CA GLY A 108 23.09 -22.16 13.34
C GLY A 108 21.58 -22.05 13.18
N LYS A 109 20.89 -21.25 14.01
CA LYS A 109 19.45 -20.98 13.83
C LYS A 109 19.26 -19.94 12.72
N LYS A 110 18.42 -20.29 11.75
CA LYS A 110 17.99 -19.39 10.67
C LYS A 110 16.72 -18.63 11.07
N GLY A 111 16.42 -17.56 10.33
CA GLY A 111 15.22 -16.74 10.53
C GLY A 111 15.48 -15.41 11.23
N TYR A 112 14.42 -14.62 11.32
CA TYR A 112 14.41 -13.31 11.97
C TYR A 112 14.17 -13.46 13.47
N ALA A 113 14.57 -12.44 14.21
CA ALA A 113 14.23 -12.27 15.62
C ALA A 113 13.57 -10.91 15.77
N TYR A 114 12.61 -10.83 16.68
CA TYR A 114 11.84 -9.62 16.91
C TYR A 114 12.06 -9.14 18.34
N HIS A 115 11.92 -7.84 18.55
CA HIS A 115 11.94 -7.29 19.90
C HIS A 115 10.82 -7.91 20.73
N PRO A 116 11.07 -8.33 21.98
CA PRO A 116 10.04 -8.85 22.86
C PRO A 116 8.93 -7.81 23.07
N PRO A 117 7.71 -8.22 23.47
CA PRO A 117 6.57 -7.31 23.65
C PRO A 117 6.87 -6.07 24.49
N SER A 118 7.68 -6.23 25.55
CA SER A 118 8.10 -5.15 26.45
C SER A 118 8.92 -4.04 25.78
N LEU A 119 9.56 -4.33 24.64
CA LEU A 119 10.39 -3.39 23.88
C LEU A 119 9.71 -2.85 22.62
N LEU A 120 8.50 -3.32 22.28
CA LEU A 120 7.75 -2.76 21.15
C LEU A 120 7.40 -1.30 21.42
N LYS A 121 7.59 -0.44 20.42
CA LYS A 121 7.03 0.92 20.37
C LYS A 121 5.59 0.87 19.83
N PRO A 122 4.76 1.90 20.04
CA PRO A 122 3.43 1.98 19.43
C PRO A 122 3.50 1.80 17.91
N GLY A 123 2.61 0.99 17.34
CA GLY A 123 2.58 0.71 15.89
C GLY A 123 3.65 -0.29 15.43
N GLN A 124 4.21 -1.07 16.36
CA GLN A 124 5.16 -2.15 16.05
C GLN A 124 4.59 -3.51 16.42
N MET A 125 5.13 -4.53 15.76
CA MET A 125 4.79 -5.93 15.99
C MET A 125 6.00 -6.85 15.93
N GLY A 126 5.80 -8.10 16.36
CA GLY A 126 6.72 -9.20 16.20
C GLY A 126 5.99 -10.53 16.17
N CYS A 127 6.77 -11.61 15.98
CA CYS A 127 6.27 -12.98 15.98
C CYS A 127 7.02 -13.81 17.01
N LEU A 128 6.31 -14.66 17.74
CA LEU A 128 6.87 -15.68 18.62
C LEU A 128 7.36 -16.88 17.79
N GLU A 129 8.16 -17.77 18.40
CA GLU A 129 8.73 -18.93 17.70
C GLU A 129 7.68 -19.93 17.21
N ASP A 130 6.52 -19.98 17.86
CA ASP A 130 5.39 -20.81 17.44
C ASP A 130 4.63 -20.21 16.24
N GLY A 131 4.90 -18.96 15.85
CA GLY A 131 4.19 -18.23 14.81
C GLY A 131 3.02 -17.38 15.32
N SER A 132 2.80 -17.32 16.63
CA SER A 132 1.88 -16.36 17.23
C SER A 132 2.39 -14.94 17.01
N LEU A 133 1.49 -14.03 16.68
CA LEU A 133 1.81 -12.62 16.45
C LEU A 133 1.46 -11.79 17.68
N TYR A 134 2.25 -10.76 17.92
CA TYR A 134 1.97 -9.77 18.95
C TYR A 134 2.29 -8.38 18.42
N PHE A 135 1.49 -7.41 18.82
CA PHE A 135 1.66 -6.03 18.40
C PHE A 135 1.29 -5.07 19.51
N ARG A 136 1.86 -3.87 19.44
CA ARG A 136 1.45 -2.74 20.28
C ARG A 136 0.64 -1.78 19.44
N TRP A 137 -0.55 -1.42 19.93
CA TRP A 137 -1.43 -0.47 19.26
C TRP A 137 -0.71 0.87 18.98
N PRO A 138 -0.93 1.49 17.81
CA PRO A 138 -0.35 2.79 17.48
C PRO A 138 -0.99 3.87 18.36
N ALA A 139 -0.21 4.90 18.69
CA ALA A 139 -0.66 5.97 19.59
C ALA A 139 -1.89 6.73 19.06
N SER A 140 -2.12 6.70 17.74
CA SER A 140 -3.26 7.31 17.06
C SER A 140 -4.56 6.51 17.17
N LYS A 141 -4.53 5.26 17.64
CA LYS A 141 -5.70 4.39 17.76
C LYS A 141 -5.89 3.93 19.20
N LYS A 142 -7.13 3.94 19.67
CA LYS A 142 -7.47 3.32 20.95
C LYS A 142 -7.57 1.80 20.79
N PRO A 143 -6.98 1.00 21.70
CA PRO A 143 -7.09 -0.45 21.63
C PRO A 143 -8.52 -0.97 21.51
N GLY A 144 -8.74 -1.83 20.51
CA GLY A 144 -10.01 -2.47 20.22
C GLY A 144 -11.04 -1.63 19.45
N GLN A 145 -10.63 -0.50 18.86
CA GLN A 145 -11.51 0.35 18.05
C GLN A 145 -11.24 0.32 16.54
N ALA A 146 -10.28 -0.50 16.11
CA ALA A 146 -9.92 -0.67 14.70
C ALA A 146 -10.11 -2.14 14.29
N SER A 147 -10.37 -2.36 13.00
CA SER A 147 -10.23 -3.68 12.40
C SER A 147 -8.76 -4.10 12.41
N ILE A 148 -8.49 -5.40 12.45
CA ILE A 148 -7.13 -5.95 12.39
C ILE A 148 -7.05 -6.76 11.12
N ILE A 149 -6.32 -6.24 10.13
CA ILE A 149 -6.25 -6.82 8.79
C ILE A 149 -4.86 -7.35 8.53
N LEU A 150 -4.75 -8.62 8.13
CA LEU A 150 -3.52 -9.13 7.54
C LEU A 150 -3.50 -8.85 6.04
N PRO A 151 -2.33 -8.48 5.47
CA PRO A 151 -2.19 -8.50 4.03
C PRO A 151 -2.35 -9.92 3.48
N SER A 152 -2.63 -10.02 2.18
CA SER A 152 -2.56 -11.29 1.47
C SER A 152 -1.16 -11.91 1.51
N ARG A 153 -1.04 -13.12 0.94
CA ARG A 153 0.24 -13.85 0.89
C ARG A 153 1.35 -13.00 0.30
N LYS A 154 2.57 -13.19 0.83
CA LYS A 154 3.80 -12.58 0.33
C LYS A 154 3.89 -12.60 -1.20
N SER A 155 4.37 -11.50 -1.78
CA SER A 155 4.56 -11.32 -3.23
C SER A 155 3.26 -11.25 -4.04
N THR A 156 2.09 -11.19 -3.39
CA THR A 156 0.81 -10.94 -4.07
C THR A 156 0.57 -9.45 -4.19
N SER A 157 0.70 -8.89 -5.39
CA SER A 157 0.33 -7.50 -5.68
C SER A 157 -1.17 -7.35 -5.97
N GLY A 158 -1.72 -6.16 -5.69
CA GLY A 158 -3.12 -5.84 -5.99
C GLY A 158 -3.38 -5.83 -7.49
N VAL A 159 -2.57 -5.04 -8.22
CA VAL A 159 -2.57 -4.93 -9.68
C VAL A 159 -1.16 -5.19 -10.20
N THR A 160 -1.02 -6.12 -11.14
CA THR A 160 0.21 -6.34 -11.90
C THR A 160 0.01 -5.90 -13.34
N ILE A 161 0.86 -5.01 -13.85
CA ILE A 161 0.83 -4.57 -15.25
C ILE A 161 2.05 -5.15 -15.98
N ALA A 162 1.77 -5.97 -16.99
CA ALA A 162 2.76 -6.72 -17.75
C ALA A 162 2.56 -6.54 -19.26
N CYS A 163 2.41 -5.28 -19.70
CA CYS A 163 2.27 -4.91 -21.09
C CYS A 163 2.57 -3.41 -21.32
N SER A 164 2.85 -3.04 -22.58
CA SER A 164 2.97 -1.63 -22.99
C SER A 164 1.63 -1.04 -23.43
N HIS A 165 1.56 0.29 -23.49
CA HIS A 165 0.46 1.05 -24.10
C HIS A 165 -0.91 0.72 -23.48
N ILE A 166 -1.01 0.96 -22.18
CA ILE A 166 -2.22 0.73 -21.40
C ILE A 166 -2.53 1.94 -20.52
N ILE A 167 -3.81 2.27 -20.43
CA ILE A 167 -4.36 3.22 -19.47
C ILE A 167 -5.17 2.41 -18.46
N VAL A 168 -4.81 2.50 -17.18
CA VAL A 168 -5.51 1.87 -16.07
C VAL A 168 -6.10 2.97 -15.21
N LYS A 169 -7.42 2.96 -14.99
CA LYS A 169 -8.08 4.05 -14.27
C LYS A 169 -9.20 3.62 -13.35
N ASN A 170 -9.47 4.45 -12.34
CA ASN A 170 -10.57 4.27 -11.40
C ASN A 170 -10.51 2.94 -10.62
N ILE A 171 -9.32 2.59 -10.10
CA ILE A 171 -9.10 1.39 -9.28
C ILE A 171 -8.51 1.79 -7.94
N THR A 172 -8.96 1.14 -6.87
CA THR A 172 -8.30 1.14 -5.57
C THR A 172 -7.69 -0.22 -5.29
N ALA A 173 -6.41 -0.29 -4.95
CA ALA A 173 -5.72 -1.52 -4.55
C ALA A 173 -5.32 -1.42 -3.07
N MET A 174 -5.72 -2.42 -2.28
CA MET A 174 -5.52 -2.47 -0.83
C MET A 174 -5.13 -3.85 -0.32
N HIS A 175 -4.39 -3.85 0.79
CA HIS A 175 -4.01 -5.02 1.57
C HIS A 175 -3.31 -6.12 0.75
N ALA A 176 -2.63 -5.73 -0.33
CA ALA A 176 -1.72 -6.61 -1.06
C ALA A 176 -0.57 -7.04 -0.13
N GLY A 177 -0.11 -8.29 -0.27
CA GLY A 177 1.09 -8.80 0.40
C GLY A 177 2.39 -8.37 -0.26
N ASN A 178 2.27 -7.53 -1.28
CA ASN A 178 3.32 -6.83 -2.00
C ASN A 178 2.75 -5.45 -2.36
N ASP A 179 3.07 -4.94 -3.54
CA ASP A 179 2.66 -3.58 -3.92
C ASP A 179 1.19 -3.50 -4.33
N GLY A 180 0.60 -2.33 -4.17
CA GLY A 180 -0.72 -2.03 -4.72
C GLY A 180 -0.73 -2.13 -6.25
N PHE A 181 0.23 -1.47 -6.90
CA PHE A 181 0.46 -1.51 -8.35
C PHE A 181 1.93 -1.86 -8.62
N ASN A 182 2.17 -3.06 -9.15
CA ASN A 182 3.50 -3.60 -9.40
C ASN A 182 3.76 -3.72 -10.91
N ILE A 183 4.84 -3.09 -11.38
CA ILE A 183 5.23 -3.08 -12.79
C ILE A 183 6.71 -3.47 -12.93
N HIS A 184 6.94 -4.65 -13.52
CA HIS A 184 8.27 -5.19 -13.84
C HIS A 184 8.42 -5.51 -15.32
N GLY A 185 9.63 -5.41 -15.84
CA GLY A 185 9.99 -5.71 -17.23
C GLY A 185 10.29 -4.48 -18.08
N SER A 186 10.07 -4.59 -19.39
CA SER A 186 10.40 -3.52 -20.35
C SER A 186 9.14 -2.99 -21.01
N TRP A 187 8.39 -2.17 -20.28
CA TRP A 187 7.08 -1.67 -20.70
C TRP A 187 7.07 -0.16 -20.87
N LYS A 188 6.36 0.34 -21.88
CA LYS A 188 6.26 1.77 -22.18
C LYS A 188 4.84 2.22 -22.38
N GLY A 189 4.59 3.52 -22.18
CA GLY A 189 3.26 4.10 -22.38
C GLY A 189 2.21 3.55 -21.41
N ILE A 190 2.63 3.25 -20.17
CA ILE A 190 1.71 2.93 -19.08
C ILE A 190 1.18 4.26 -18.50
N ARG A 191 -0.14 4.35 -18.31
CA ARG A 191 -0.80 5.47 -17.63
C ARG A 191 -1.67 4.94 -16.51
N LEU A 192 -1.48 5.45 -15.30
CA LEU A 192 -2.36 5.22 -14.16
C LEU A 192 -3.13 6.51 -13.88
N GLU A 193 -4.46 6.46 -13.91
CA GLU A 193 -5.29 7.67 -13.78
C GLU A 193 -6.37 7.50 -12.70
N ASN A 194 -6.46 8.44 -11.77
CA ASN A 194 -7.47 8.40 -10.70
C ASN A 194 -7.49 7.04 -9.97
N ILE A 195 -6.31 6.59 -9.55
CA ILE A 195 -6.11 5.34 -8.82
C ILE A 195 -5.83 5.61 -7.35
N ARG A 196 -6.05 4.61 -6.49
CA ARG A 196 -5.68 4.69 -5.08
C ARG A 196 -4.89 3.46 -4.68
N ALA A 197 -3.73 3.64 -4.07
CA ALA A 197 -2.89 2.57 -3.56
C ALA A 197 -2.77 2.75 -2.04
N LEU A 198 -3.59 2.01 -1.30
CA LEU A 198 -3.80 2.23 0.13
C LEU A 198 -3.46 0.98 0.92
N SER A 199 -2.71 1.10 2.02
CA SER A 199 -2.52 0.00 2.97
C SER A 199 -2.03 -1.31 2.31
N ASN A 200 -1.07 -1.21 1.39
CA ASN A 200 -0.39 -2.38 0.82
C ASN A 200 0.86 -2.70 1.65
N ALA A 201 1.26 -3.97 1.70
CA ALA A 201 2.29 -4.40 2.64
C ALA A 201 3.69 -3.91 2.26
N ASP A 202 3.94 -3.74 0.95
CA ASP A 202 5.13 -3.08 0.42
C ASP A 202 4.77 -1.66 -0.08
N GLU A 203 5.16 -1.27 -1.29
CA GLU A 203 4.84 0.04 -1.87
C GLU A 203 3.36 0.16 -2.26
N GLY A 204 2.87 1.38 -2.40
CA GLY A 204 1.61 1.62 -3.11
C GLY A 204 1.77 1.41 -4.61
N ILE A 205 2.85 1.95 -5.19
CA ILE A 205 3.16 1.86 -6.62
C ILE A 205 4.66 1.62 -6.79
N SER A 206 5.03 0.73 -7.71
CA SER A 206 6.42 0.55 -8.11
C SER A 206 6.60 0.39 -9.62
N ALA A 207 7.67 0.97 -10.14
CA ALA A 207 8.17 0.72 -11.48
C ALA A 207 9.62 0.23 -11.42
N HIS A 208 9.84 -1.00 -11.88
CA HIS A 208 11.14 -1.66 -11.91
C HIS A 208 11.66 -1.85 -13.34
N ASP A 209 12.90 -2.30 -13.47
CA ASP A 209 13.52 -2.64 -14.75
C ASP A 209 13.55 -1.46 -15.75
N ASP A 210 12.88 -1.56 -16.90
CA ASP A 210 12.92 -0.58 -18.00
C ASP A 210 11.51 -0.09 -18.33
N VAL A 211 10.86 0.47 -17.31
CA VAL A 211 9.47 0.92 -17.37
C VAL A 211 9.35 2.41 -17.64
N GLN A 212 8.42 2.80 -18.51
CA GLN A 212 7.99 4.19 -18.70
C GLN A 212 6.52 4.35 -18.32
N MET A 213 6.26 5.13 -17.28
CA MET A 213 4.94 5.26 -16.66
C MET A 213 4.59 6.71 -16.34
N GLN A 214 3.33 7.06 -16.51
CA GLN A 214 2.74 8.32 -16.03
C GLN A 214 1.63 8.01 -15.03
N VAL A 215 1.56 8.78 -13.96
CA VAL A 215 0.57 8.67 -12.92
C VAL A 215 -0.09 10.03 -12.73
N ASP A 216 -1.41 10.10 -12.89
CA ASP A 216 -2.18 11.33 -12.77
C ASP A 216 -3.36 11.14 -11.79
N GLY A 217 -3.45 12.00 -10.79
CA GLY A 217 -4.57 11.99 -9.84
C GLY A 217 -4.57 10.79 -8.89
N ALA A 218 -3.40 10.30 -8.46
CA ALA A 218 -3.32 9.16 -7.54
C ALA A 218 -3.37 9.57 -6.07
N GLU A 219 -3.97 8.71 -5.23
CA GLU A 219 -3.78 8.75 -3.77
C GLU A 219 -2.94 7.55 -3.32
N ILE A 220 -1.84 7.82 -2.61
CA ILE A 220 -0.85 6.81 -2.22
C ILE A 220 -0.61 6.95 -0.73
N ALA A 221 -1.22 6.07 0.07
CA ALA A 221 -1.25 6.26 1.51
C ALA A 221 -1.20 4.98 2.34
N TRP A 222 -0.66 5.10 3.55
CA TRP A 222 -0.59 4.02 4.54
C TRP A 222 0.12 2.74 4.06
N ASN A 223 0.95 2.83 3.01
CA ASN A 223 1.67 1.67 2.50
C ASN A 223 2.86 1.30 3.42
N GLY A 224 3.09 0.01 3.54
CA GLY A 224 3.90 -0.63 4.57
C GLY A 224 5.39 -0.68 4.29
N SER A 225 5.82 -0.37 3.06
CA SER A 225 7.22 -0.35 2.67
C SER A 225 8.03 0.65 3.50
N SER A 226 9.11 0.14 4.11
CA SER A 226 10.11 0.96 4.80
C SER A 226 10.88 1.89 3.87
N VAL A 227 10.80 1.68 2.54
CA VAL A 227 11.54 2.49 1.57
C VAL A 227 10.68 3.59 0.95
N GLY A 228 9.38 3.36 0.77
CA GLY A 228 8.43 4.44 0.49
C GLY A 228 7.05 4.03 0.01
N GLY A 229 6.14 5.00 -0.08
CA GLY A 229 4.83 4.81 -0.72
C GLY A 229 4.96 4.55 -2.22
N VAL A 230 5.99 5.12 -2.84
CA VAL A 230 6.43 4.83 -4.20
C VAL A 230 7.88 4.39 -4.19
N ALA A 231 8.21 3.33 -4.93
CA ALA A 231 9.61 2.99 -5.23
C ALA A 231 9.77 2.70 -6.73
N ASP A 232 10.30 3.69 -7.46
CA ASP A 232 10.69 3.50 -8.86
C ASP A 232 12.21 3.36 -8.92
N VAL A 233 12.68 2.28 -9.54
CA VAL A 233 14.07 1.85 -9.49
C VAL A 233 14.62 1.47 -10.89
N ASP A 234 15.89 1.04 -10.94
CA ASP A 234 16.57 0.52 -12.14
C ASP A 234 16.75 1.51 -13.30
N ARG A 235 16.13 1.27 -14.45
CA ARG A 235 16.16 2.16 -15.62
C ARG A 235 14.80 2.83 -15.87
N SER A 236 13.90 2.77 -14.90
CA SER A 236 12.55 3.32 -15.04
C SER A 236 12.58 4.84 -15.26
N THR A 237 11.54 5.33 -15.93
CA THR A 237 11.29 6.75 -16.14
C THR A 237 9.83 7.05 -15.83
N THR A 238 9.59 7.88 -14.82
CA THR A 238 8.23 8.11 -14.30
C THR A 238 7.87 9.58 -14.13
N LEU A 239 6.59 9.89 -14.32
CA LEU A 239 6.00 11.20 -14.09
C LEU A 239 4.77 11.04 -13.19
N TYR A 240 4.75 11.77 -12.08
CA TYR A 240 3.60 11.87 -11.19
C TYR A 240 3.04 13.29 -11.23
N THR A 241 1.73 13.42 -11.41
CA THR A 241 1.04 14.70 -11.48
C THR A 241 -0.26 14.64 -10.71
N ASN A 242 -0.64 15.73 -10.02
CA ASN A 242 -1.91 15.84 -9.29
C ASN A 242 -2.10 14.76 -8.21
N CYS A 243 -1.01 14.29 -7.59
CA CYS A 243 -1.07 13.20 -6.62
C CYS A 243 -1.26 13.71 -5.18
N GLN A 244 -1.75 12.82 -4.32
CA GLN A 244 -1.74 12.97 -2.86
C GLN A 244 -0.95 11.80 -2.26
N VAL A 245 0.11 12.09 -1.52
CA VAL A 245 1.00 11.07 -0.94
C VAL A 245 1.22 11.34 0.54
N HIS A 246 0.82 10.41 1.40
CA HIS A 246 0.84 10.65 2.84
C HIS A 246 0.84 9.38 3.67
N ASP A 247 1.22 9.48 4.94
CA ASP A 247 1.09 8.40 5.92
C ASP A 247 1.79 7.08 5.55
N ASN A 248 2.72 7.07 4.59
CA ASN A 248 3.45 5.86 4.22
C ASN A 248 4.58 5.60 5.24
N VAL A 249 4.96 4.34 5.45
CA VAL A 249 6.00 4.00 6.44
C VAL A 249 7.37 4.60 6.06
N GLY A 250 7.77 4.48 4.80
CA GLY A 250 9.05 4.96 4.27
C GLY A 250 9.05 6.44 3.86
N ALA A 251 9.65 6.77 2.71
CA ALA A 251 9.47 8.08 2.08
C ALA A 251 8.11 8.19 1.35
N ALA A 252 7.67 9.38 0.93
CA ALA A 252 6.58 9.48 -0.05
C ALA A 252 7.04 8.84 -1.37
N PHE A 253 8.20 9.26 -1.86
CA PHE A 253 8.80 8.75 -3.08
C PHE A 253 10.25 8.30 -2.85
N LYS A 254 10.57 7.12 -3.35
CA LYS A 254 11.93 6.65 -3.56
C LYS A 254 12.19 6.53 -5.06
N PHE A 255 13.13 7.30 -5.56
CA PHE A 255 13.51 7.31 -6.96
C PHE A 255 14.97 6.96 -7.12
N PHE A 256 15.21 5.78 -7.64
CA PHE A 256 16.51 5.31 -8.07
C PHE A 256 16.39 4.98 -9.56
N GLY A 257 17.46 5.16 -10.32
CA GLY A 257 17.40 4.92 -11.75
C GLY A 257 17.35 6.21 -12.55
N ARG A 258 16.65 6.19 -13.70
CA ARG A 258 17.00 7.09 -14.82
C ARG A 258 16.49 8.51 -14.63
N SER A 259 15.18 8.74 -14.73
CA SER A 259 14.61 10.09 -14.74
C SER A 259 13.20 10.10 -14.17
N HIS A 260 12.94 10.95 -13.19
CA HIS A 260 11.64 11.04 -12.53
C HIS A 260 11.19 12.48 -12.39
N SER A 261 9.89 12.70 -12.43
CA SER A 261 9.31 14.01 -12.18
C SER A 261 8.04 13.94 -11.36
N VAL A 262 7.87 14.92 -10.47
CA VAL A 262 6.68 15.07 -9.65
C VAL A 262 6.19 16.50 -9.74
N THR A 263 4.94 16.69 -10.15
CA THR A 263 4.33 18.02 -10.29
C THR A 263 2.96 18.10 -9.64
N ASP A 264 2.54 19.28 -9.20
CA ASP A 264 1.16 19.54 -8.73
C ASP A 264 0.72 18.57 -7.63
N THR A 265 1.62 18.16 -6.75
CA THR A 265 1.41 17.04 -5.82
C THR A 265 1.42 17.55 -4.39
N LEU A 266 0.45 17.05 -3.61
CA LEU A 266 0.35 17.28 -2.18
C LEU A 266 1.04 16.13 -1.42
N ILE A 267 2.03 16.46 -0.61
CA ILE A 267 2.69 15.53 0.31
C ILE A 267 2.41 15.97 1.74
N TYR A 268 1.92 15.09 2.59
CA TYR A 268 1.63 15.44 3.98
C TYR A 268 1.74 14.26 4.92
N ASN A 269 1.88 14.55 6.21
CA ASN A 269 2.08 13.52 7.25
C ASN A 269 3.14 12.47 6.86
N GLN A 270 4.24 12.94 6.25
CA GLN A 270 5.31 12.10 5.76
C GLN A 270 6.63 12.51 6.42
N THR A 271 7.41 11.52 6.87
CA THR A 271 8.71 11.81 7.51
C THR A 271 9.77 12.25 6.48
N THR A 272 9.63 11.80 5.23
CA THR A 272 10.57 12.12 4.15
C THR A 272 9.82 12.16 2.83
N ASP A 273 9.90 13.27 2.10
CA ASP A 273 9.25 13.40 0.80
C ASP A 273 9.92 12.54 -0.27
N PHE A 274 11.24 12.69 -0.42
CA PHE A 274 12.01 12.12 -1.52
C PHE A 274 13.29 11.44 -1.01
N THR A 275 13.52 10.20 -1.44
CA THR A 275 14.82 9.52 -1.34
C THR A 275 15.34 9.28 -2.75
N LEU A 276 16.48 9.89 -3.10
CA LEU A 276 16.99 9.90 -4.47
C LEU A 276 18.28 9.10 -4.63
N GLY A 277 18.39 8.37 -5.74
CA GLY A 277 19.62 7.74 -6.19
C GLY A 277 20.64 8.77 -6.67
N LYS A 278 21.93 8.46 -6.55
CA LYS A 278 23.04 9.38 -6.86
C LYS A 278 23.04 9.85 -8.33
N GLU A 279 22.63 8.98 -9.25
CA GLU A 279 22.66 9.23 -10.70
C GLU A 279 21.28 9.55 -11.28
N THR A 280 20.30 9.77 -10.40
CA THR A 280 18.91 9.96 -10.80
C THR A 280 18.65 11.39 -11.25
N GLU A 281 18.20 11.57 -12.49
CA GLU A 281 17.65 12.85 -12.94
C GLU A 281 16.29 13.05 -12.25
N PHE A 282 16.14 14.13 -11.50
CA PHE A 282 14.90 14.41 -10.77
C PHE A 282 14.46 15.86 -10.96
N LYS A 283 13.17 16.03 -11.26
CA LYS A 283 12.52 17.34 -11.35
C LYS A 283 11.29 17.37 -10.45
N GLN A 284 11.14 18.42 -9.66
CA GLN A 284 9.90 18.68 -8.93
C GLN A 284 9.42 20.09 -9.22
N ASP A 285 8.09 20.26 -9.30
CA ASP A 285 7.46 21.56 -9.48
C ASP A 285 6.11 21.60 -8.75
N ARG A 286 5.72 22.74 -8.18
CA ARG A 286 4.45 22.93 -7.46
C ARG A 286 4.12 21.78 -6.48
N ILE A 287 5.05 21.48 -5.57
CA ILE A 287 4.84 20.51 -4.49
C ILE A 287 4.30 21.23 -3.26
N GLU A 288 3.08 20.90 -2.86
CA GLU A 288 2.47 21.37 -1.61
C GLU A 288 2.85 20.42 -0.46
N ARG A 289 3.16 20.99 0.72
CA ARG A 289 3.54 20.25 1.93
C ARG A 289 2.65 20.62 3.10
N ARG A 290 2.11 19.64 3.82
CA ARG A 290 1.29 19.87 5.03
C ARG A 290 1.65 18.95 6.20
#